data_AF-A0A519SF34-F1
#
_entry.id   AF-A0A519SF34-F1
#
_cell.length_a   1.000
_cell.length_b   1.000
_cell.length_c   1.000
_cell.angle_alpha   90.00
_cell.angle_beta   90.00
_cell.angle_gamma   90.00
#
_symmetry.space_group_name_H-M   'P 1'
#
loop_
_entity.id
_entity.type
_entity.pdbx_description
1 polymer ?
#
loop_
_entity_poly.entity_id
_entity_poly.type
_entity_poly.pdbx_seq_one_letter_code
_entity_poly.pdbx_strand_id
1 'polypeptide(L)'
;EGRADAKENVLKHAPHTAAIVLTQEWTRPYSREQAVYPLPYVRNAKFWPTVSRIDSAYGDRNLICSCTPLEEYADEPEQLVSTDKGPSY
;
A
#
# COMPACT_ATOMS: atom_id res chain seq x y z
N GLU A 1 -12.72 6.89 -23.77
CA GLU A 1 -14.06 7.40 -23.39
C GLU A 1 -14.04 8.42 -22.24
N GLY A 2 -12.89 8.75 -21.62
CA GLY A 2 -12.81 9.87 -20.66
C GLY A 2 -13.60 9.68 -19.35
N ARG A 3 -13.97 8.44 -19.00
CA ARG A 3 -14.79 8.12 -17.82
C ARG A 3 -14.03 8.15 -16.49
N ALA A 4 -12.70 8.23 -16.53
CA ALA A 4 -11.83 8.35 -15.37
C ALA A 4 -10.62 9.24 -15.74
N ASP A 5 -10.02 9.88 -14.73
CA ASP A 5 -8.82 10.69 -14.92
C ASP A 5 -7.67 9.85 -15.49
N ALA A 6 -6.88 10.41 -16.41
CA ALA A 6 -5.82 9.67 -17.10
C ALA A 6 -4.62 9.31 -16.19
N LYS A 7 -4.38 10.11 -15.15
CA LYS A 7 -3.27 9.96 -14.19
C LYS A 7 -3.76 9.44 -12.83
N GLU A 8 -4.93 9.88 -12.39
CA GLU A 8 -5.53 9.56 -11.10
C GLU A 8 -6.65 8.52 -11.23
N ASN A 9 -6.29 7.26 -11.46
CA ASN A 9 -7.27 6.17 -11.58
C ASN A 9 -6.81 4.86 -10.92
N VAL A 10 -7.75 3.92 -10.81
CA VAL A 10 -7.52 2.61 -10.18
C VAL A 10 -6.36 1.83 -10.83
N LEU A 11 -6.12 1.98 -12.13
CA LEU A 11 -5.05 1.26 -12.83
C LEU A 11 -3.68 1.88 -12.60
N LYS A 12 -3.60 3.21 -12.58
CA LYS A 12 -2.34 3.94 -12.37
C LYS A 12 -1.85 3.82 -10.93
N HIS A 13 -2.77 3.75 -9.96
CA HIS A 13 -2.45 3.62 -8.54
C HIS A 13 -2.38 2.18 -8.03
N ALA A 14 -2.69 1.18 -8.86
CA ALA A 14 -2.47 -0.21 -8.49
C ALA A 14 -0.96 -0.52 -8.33
N PRO A 15 -0.58 -1.48 -7.47
CA PRO A 15 -1.43 -2.20 -6.52
C PRO A 15 -1.79 -1.37 -5.27
N HIS A 16 -2.96 -1.63 -4.69
CA HIS A 16 -3.43 -0.97 -3.45
C HIS A 16 -3.15 -1.84 -2.23
N THR A 17 -2.18 -1.42 -1.41
CA THR A 17 -1.81 -2.10 -0.16
C THR A 17 -2.81 -1.80 0.97
N ALA A 18 -2.78 -2.61 2.04
CA ALA A 18 -3.60 -2.35 3.23
C ALA A 18 -3.23 -0.99 3.85
N ALA A 19 -1.93 -0.68 3.96
CA ALA A 19 -1.43 0.58 4.51
C ALA A 19 -1.96 1.82 3.77
N ILE A 20 -2.02 1.78 2.42
CA ILE A 20 -2.56 2.90 1.62
C ILE A 20 -4.05 3.13 1.86
N VAL A 21 -4.81 2.06 2.14
CA VAL A 21 -6.27 2.12 2.19
C VAL A 21 -6.78 2.42 3.60
N LEU A 22 -6.00 2.04 4.62
CA LEU A 22 -6.28 2.27 6.03
C LEU A 22 -5.88 3.67 6.53
N THR A 23 -5.51 4.59 5.63
CA THR A 23 -5.31 6.01 5.97
C THR A 23 -6.64 6.65 6.39
N GLN A 24 -6.60 7.65 7.27
CA GLN A 24 -7.80 8.41 7.64
C GLN A 24 -8.39 9.14 6.42
N GLU A 25 -7.55 9.91 5.73
CA GLU A 25 -7.93 10.68 4.54
C GLU A 25 -7.81 9.84 3.26
N TRP A 26 -8.75 10.04 2.33
CA TRP A 26 -8.74 9.43 1.01
C TRP A 26 -8.97 10.48 -0.06
N THR A 27 -7.91 10.76 -0.81
CA THR A 27 -7.86 11.87 -1.79
C THR A 27 -7.99 11.39 -3.24
N ARG A 28 -8.26 10.10 -3.47
CA ARG A 28 -8.37 9.53 -4.83
C ARG A 28 -9.78 9.74 -5.40
N PRO A 29 -9.92 9.97 -6.72
CA PRO A 29 -11.22 10.23 -7.38
C PRO A 29 -12.02 8.94 -7.67
N TYR A 30 -11.84 7.92 -6.85
CA TYR A 30 -12.53 6.62 -6.90
C TYR A 30 -12.62 6.08 -5.47
N SER A 31 -13.54 5.17 -5.17
CA SER A 31 -13.73 4.71 -3.78
C SER A 31 -12.64 3.73 -3.33
N ARG A 32 -12.43 3.64 -2.01
CA ARG A 32 -11.59 2.57 -1.41
C ARG A 32 -12.07 1.18 -1.84
N GLU A 33 -13.38 0.97 -1.90
CA GLU A 33 -13.97 -0.30 -2.34
C GLU A 33 -13.60 -0.65 -3.78
N GLN A 34 -13.66 0.31 -4.71
CA GLN A 34 -13.22 0.11 -6.09
C GLN A 34 -11.74 -0.29 -6.18
N ALA A 35 -10.91 0.21 -5.26
CA ALA A 35 -9.50 -0.14 -5.18
C ALA A 35 -9.25 -1.56 -4.64
N VAL A 36 -9.95 -1.98 -3.58
CA VAL A 36 -9.61 -3.23 -2.87
C VAL A 36 -10.54 -4.40 -3.14
N TYR A 37 -11.78 -4.14 -3.56
CA TYR A 37 -12.83 -5.13 -3.84
C TYR A 37 -13.53 -4.84 -5.18
N PRO A 38 -12.79 -4.84 -6.32
CA PRO A 38 -13.37 -4.48 -7.62
C PRO A 38 -14.47 -5.45 -8.09
N LEU A 39 -14.50 -6.67 -7.55
CA LEU A 39 -15.50 -7.70 -7.85
C LEU A 39 -15.94 -8.40 -6.56
N PRO A 40 -17.19 -8.89 -6.46
CA PRO A 40 -17.73 -9.48 -5.23
C PRO A 40 -16.90 -10.63 -4.67
N TYR A 41 -16.35 -11.49 -5.52
CA TYR A 41 -15.58 -12.65 -5.07
C TYR A 41 -14.25 -12.28 -4.40
N VAL A 42 -13.70 -11.09 -4.66
CA VAL A 42 -12.46 -10.61 -4.02
C VAL A 42 -12.66 -10.36 -2.53
N ARG A 43 -13.90 -10.11 -2.09
CA ARG A 43 -14.25 -9.97 -0.67
C ARG A 43 -14.14 -11.29 0.09
N ASN A 44 -14.44 -12.41 -0.58
CA ASN A 44 -14.42 -13.73 0.03
C ASN A 44 -12.99 -14.23 0.28
N ALA A 45 -12.04 -13.79 -0.56
CA ALA A 45 -10.64 -14.19 -0.48
C ALA A 45 -9.74 -13.02 -0.87
N LYS A 46 -9.49 -12.12 0.08
CA LYS A 46 -8.64 -10.95 -0.14
C LYS A 46 -7.17 -11.32 0.07
N PHE A 47 -6.41 -11.32 -1.02
CA PHE A 47 -4.94 -11.27 -0.96
C PHE A 47 -4.49 -9.80 -0.97
N TRP A 48 -3.63 -9.43 -0.04
CA TRP A 48 -3.08 -8.08 0.06
C TRP A 48 -1.71 -7.99 -0.59
N PRO A 49 -1.51 -7.05 -1.54
CA PRO A 49 -0.17 -6.64 -1.94
C PRO A 49 0.57 -6.09 -0.73
N THR A 50 1.76 -6.60 -0.44
CA THR A 50 2.58 -6.18 0.70
C THR A 50 3.28 -4.84 0.45
N VAL A 51 3.54 -4.52 -0.82
CA VAL A 51 4.18 -3.27 -1.25
C VAL A 51 3.42 -2.63 -2.41
N SER A 52 3.64 -1.32 -2.57
CA SER A 52 3.14 -0.53 -3.69
C SER A 52 3.90 -0.85 -4.98
N ARG A 53 3.58 -0.13 -6.07
CA ARG A 53 4.26 -0.29 -7.36
C ARG A 53 5.77 -0.07 -7.21
N ILE A 54 6.54 -1.03 -7.71
CA ILE A 54 8.01 -1.01 -7.71
C ILE A 54 8.52 0.10 -8.63
N ASP A 55 9.55 0.82 -8.18
CA ASP A 55 10.36 1.70 -9.03
C ASP A 55 11.55 0.91 -9.62
N SER A 56 11.35 0.39 -10.83
CA SER A 56 12.37 -0.39 -11.51
C SER A 56 13.61 0.43 -11.88
N ALA A 57 13.41 1.69 -12.27
CA ALA A 57 14.51 2.52 -12.75
C ALA A 57 15.41 3.00 -11.60
N TYR A 58 14.88 3.12 -10.38
CA TYR A 58 15.70 3.32 -9.20
C TYR A 58 16.57 2.09 -8.92
N GLY A 59 16.00 0.89 -8.98
CA GLY A 59 16.73 -0.37 -8.77
C GLY A 59 17.89 -0.55 -9.74
N ASP A 60 17.68 -0.27 -11.04
CA ASP A 60 18.72 -0.39 -12.06
C ASP A 60 19.88 0.60 -11.86
N ARG A 61 19.63 1.76 -11.24
CA ARG A 61 20.63 2.80 -10.98
C ARG A 61 21.32 2.65 -9.62
N ASN A 62 20.72 1.91 -8.69
CA ASN A 62 21.19 1.70 -7.31
C ASN A 62 21.26 0.20 -7.02
N LEU A 63 22.17 -0.49 -7.70
CA LEU A 63 22.23 -1.95 -7.69
C LEU A 63 22.65 -2.50 -6.33
N ILE A 64 21.70 -3.06 -5.58
CA ILE A 64 21.91 -3.78 -4.32
C ILE A 64 21.39 -5.21 -4.51
N CYS A 65 22.33 -6.17 -4.58
CA CYS A 65 22.04 -7.58 -4.86
C CYS A 65 22.33 -8.52 -3.69
N SER A 66 22.61 -7.96 -2.51
CA SER A 66 22.73 -8.69 -1.24
C SER A 66 21.91 -7.96 -0.18
N CYS A 67 21.60 -8.65 0.91
CA CYS A 67 20.96 -8.00 2.06
C CYS A 67 21.83 -6.83 2.54
N THR A 68 21.21 -5.70 2.83
CA THR A 68 21.86 -4.60 3.54
C THR A 68 22.00 -4.97 5.03
N PRO A 69 22.84 -4.27 5.81
CA PRO A 69 22.86 -4.41 7.26
C PRO A 69 21.47 -4.27 7.88
N LEU A 70 21.20 -5.00 8.96
CA LEU A 70 19.88 -5.02 9.61
C LEU A 70 19.47 -3.63 10.12
N GLU A 71 20.47 -2.84 10.51
CA GLU A 71 20.32 -1.47 10.99
C GLU A 71 19.70 -0.56 9.93
N GLU A 72 19.88 -0.85 8.64
CA GLU A 72 19.25 -0.08 7.55
C GLU A 72 17.77 -0.40 7.35
N TYR A 73 17.29 -1.53 7.87
CA TYR A 73 15.86 -1.89 7.87
C TYR A 73 15.13 -1.43 9.14
N ALA A 74 15.85 -0.91 10.13
CA ALA A 74 15.24 -0.38 11.34
C ALA A 74 14.59 0.97 11.02
N ASP A 75 13.29 0.96 10.70
CA ASP A 75 12.47 2.17 10.70
C ASP A 75 12.42 2.79 12.11
N GLU A 76 12.11 4.10 12.19
CA GLU A 76 11.96 4.81 13.47
C GLU A 76 11.07 4.01 14.44
N PRO A 77 11.38 4.01 15.75
CA PRO A 77 10.72 3.14 16.72
C PRO A 77 9.20 3.25 16.58
N GLU A 78 8.56 2.11 16.28
CA GLU A 78 7.10 2.00 16.31
C GLU A 78 6.62 2.61 17.62
N GLN A 79 5.89 3.72 17.53
CA GLN A 79 5.32 4.38 18.69
C GLN A 79 4.19 3.48 19.19
N LEU A 80 4.54 2.46 19.97
CA LEU A 80 3.61 1.59 20.65
C LEU A 80 2.71 2.48 21.51
N VAL A 81 1.47 2.66 21.07
CA VAL A 81 0.46 3.35 21.87
C VAL A 81 0.34 2.59 23.18
N SER A 82 0.50 3.28 24.32
CA SER A 82 0.40 2.69 25.65
C SER A 82 -0.79 1.73 25.71
N THR A 83 -0.54 0.47 26.08
CA THR A 83 -1.53 -0.61 26.18
C THR A 83 -2.54 -0.42 27.33
N ASP A 84 -2.70 0.81 27.84
CA ASP A 84 -3.72 1.14 28.85
C ASP A 84 -5.16 1.00 28.31
N LYS A 85 -5.35 0.65 27.03
CA LYS A 85 -6.65 0.31 26.44
C LYS A 85 -6.62 -0.98 25.62
N GLY A 86 -6.23 -2.08 26.27
CA GLY A 86 -6.47 -3.44 25.78
C GLY A 86 -5.68 -3.82 24.52
N PRO A 87 -5.72 -5.10 24.13
CA PRO A 87 -4.91 -5.58 23.01
C PRO A 87 -5.37 -4.93 21.71
N SER A 88 -4.42 -4.32 21.01
CA SER A 88 -4.56 -4.04 19.58
C SER A 88 -4.69 -5.38 18.87
N TYR A 89 -5.84 -5.63 18.24
CA TYR A 89 -5.88 -6.53 17.09
C TYR A 89 -5.29 -5.81 15.88
#